data_AF-A0A1T4YTJ5-F1
#
_entry.id   AF-A0A1T4YTJ5-F1
#
_cell.length_a   1.000
_cell.length_b   1.000
_cell.length_c   1.000
_cell.angle_alpha   90.00
_cell.angle_beta   90.00
_cell.angle_gamma   90.00
#
_symmetry.space_group_name_H-M   'P 1'
#
loop_
_entity.id
_entity.type
_entity.pdbx_description
1 polymer ?
#
loop_
_entity_poly.entity_id
_entity_poly.type
_entity_poly.pdbx_seq_one_letter_code
_entity_poly.pdbx_strand_id
1 'polypeptide(L)'
;MRKLDYLRINFDDHIVEFPNRFRFVQNNDGTVSLEPDEGEIFQPGTPLNGETFNPMDIMIAKLAEHWNLHESDIVQIKIQQALEGDTKGNSGIFADTFSGDPIRINRETTAAVLTAPRSAGTTVLNVDNTDGFKPFTEVTIYDATNHEDVLITDVTESTVTVQPLQHDYVKGAVIARSNVTIADGRMDNGAWGTYSVMEVV
;
A
#
# COMPACT_ATOMS: atom_id res chain seq x y z
N MET A 1 1.25 6.27 16.13
CA MET A 1 2.50 6.24 16.91
C MET A 1 3.66 6.66 16.02
N ARG A 2 4.79 7.13 16.58
CA ARG A 2 5.92 7.66 15.78
C ARG A 2 6.88 6.53 15.46
N LYS A 3 7.04 6.21 14.17
CA LYS A 3 8.03 5.26 13.68
C LYS A 3 9.45 5.67 14.10
N LEU A 4 10.22 4.70 14.57
CA LEU A 4 11.64 4.92 14.84
C LEU A 4 12.44 4.71 13.54
N ASP A 5 13.03 5.78 13.02
CA ASP A 5 13.89 5.72 11.83
C ASP A 5 15.35 5.87 12.28
N TYR A 6 16.10 4.76 12.26
CA TYR A 6 17.52 4.74 12.59
C TYR A 6 18.38 4.73 11.32
N LEU A 7 19.22 5.75 11.16
CA LEU A 7 20.23 5.79 10.11
C LEU A 7 21.53 5.19 10.63
N ARG A 8 22.02 4.17 9.93
CA ARG A 8 23.27 3.48 10.27
C ARG A 8 24.47 4.41 10.09
N ILE A 9 25.39 4.34 11.05
CA ILE A 9 26.58 5.19 11.08
C ILE A 9 27.70 4.58 10.22
N ASN A 10 27.81 3.25 10.17
CA ASN A 10 28.84 2.50 9.44
C ASN A 10 30.28 2.98 9.73
N PHE A 11 30.87 2.42 10.78
CA PHE A 11 32.23 2.72 11.22
C PHE A 11 33.27 2.04 10.34
N ASP A 12 34.33 2.75 10.02
CA ASP A 12 35.48 2.32 9.23
C ASP A 12 36.70 2.08 10.13
N ASP A 13 37.46 1.02 9.85
CA ASP A 13 38.71 0.76 10.53
C ASP A 13 39.85 1.59 9.94
N HIS A 14 40.78 2.01 10.81
CA HIS A 14 42.00 2.66 10.39
C HIS A 14 43.04 1.60 10.01
N ILE A 15 43.41 1.55 8.72
CA ILE A 15 44.30 0.52 8.17
C ILE A 15 45.51 1.21 7.54
N VAL A 16 46.69 0.84 8.03
CA VAL A 16 47.99 1.42 7.64
C VAL A 16 49.02 0.33 7.38
N GLU A 17 50.08 0.68 6.64
CA GLU A 17 51.16 -0.24 6.27
C GLU A 17 51.92 -0.79 7.49
N PHE A 18 52.23 0.06 8.47
CA PHE A 18 52.96 -0.32 9.69
C PHE A 18 52.19 0.05 10.96
N PRO A 19 51.26 -0.81 11.42
CA PRO A 19 50.53 -0.57 12.65
C PRO A 19 51.47 -0.57 13.87
N ASN A 20 51.25 0.34 14.82
CA ASN A 20 52.00 0.49 16.08
C ASN A 20 53.49 0.82 15.92
N ARG A 21 53.89 1.41 14.78
CA ARG A 21 55.23 1.95 14.61
C ARG A 21 55.25 3.42 15.00
N PHE A 22 56.26 3.84 15.76
CA PHE A 22 56.41 5.21 16.23
C PHE A 22 57.81 5.74 15.95
N ARG A 23 57.89 7.03 15.63
CA ARG A 23 59.14 7.78 15.53
C ARG A 23 59.31 8.66 16.77
N PHE A 24 60.52 8.64 17.31
CA PHE A 24 60.90 9.51 18.41
C PHE A 24 61.28 10.90 17.87
N VAL A 25 60.58 11.93 18.32
CA VAL A 25 60.89 13.33 18.02
C VAL A 25 61.36 14.00 19.31
N GLN A 26 62.61 14.46 19.30
CA GLN A 26 63.17 15.14 20.46
C GLN A 26 62.72 16.60 20.49
N ASN A 27 62.09 16.99 21.60
CA ASN A 27 61.59 18.34 21.81
C ASN A 27 62.70 19.26 22.33
N ASN A 28 62.53 20.57 22.13
CA ASN A 28 63.50 21.59 22.55
C ASN A 28 63.67 21.69 24.09
N ASP A 29 62.76 21.10 24.85
CA ASP A 29 62.79 21.03 26.32
C ASP A 29 63.50 19.78 26.86
N GLY A 30 64.08 18.95 25.99
CA GLY A 30 64.77 17.70 26.35
C GLY A 30 63.84 16.50 26.51
N THR A 31 62.53 16.65 26.34
CA THR A 31 61.59 15.52 26.31
C THR A 31 61.53 14.85 24.93
N VAL A 32 60.91 13.68 24.84
CA VAL A 32 60.74 12.95 23.58
C VAL A 32 59.26 12.65 23.35
N SER A 33 58.74 13.11 22.21
CA SER A 33 57.39 12.78 21.73
C SER A 33 57.43 11.54 20.86
N LEU A 34 56.41 10.69 21.01
CA LEU A 34 56.16 9.55 20.13
C LEU A 34 55.12 9.96 19.09
N GLU A 35 55.52 10.05 17.83
CA GLU A 35 54.60 10.27 16.71
C GLU A 35 54.39 8.94 15.97
N PRO A 36 53.15 8.58 15.59
CA PRO A 36 52.91 7.42 14.73
C PRO A 36 53.66 7.55 13.39
N ASP A 37 54.37 6.50 12.99
CA ASP A 37 55.10 6.38 11.71
C ASP A 37 54.48 5.24 10.91
N GLU A 38 53.25 5.48 10.46
CA GLU A 38 52.31 4.46 9.97
C GLU A 38 52.56 4.02 8.52
N GLY A 39 53.43 4.72 7.78
CA GLY A 39 53.69 4.44 6.36
C GLY A 39 52.54 4.92 5.47
N GLU A 40 52.19 4.14 4.45
CA GLU A 40 51.01 4.42 3.61
C GLU A 40 49.71 4.13 4.36
N ILE A 41 48.78 5.10 4.35
CA ILE A 41 47.44 4.94 4.95
C ILE A 41 46.50 4.39 3.87
N PHE A 42 46.11 3.12 4.02
CA PHE A 42 45.16 2.46 3.10
C PHE A 42 43.72 2.88 3.38
N GLN A 43 43.36 3.07 4.65
CA GLN A 43 42.04 3.51 5.06
C GLN A 43 42.15 4.44 6.28
N PRO A 44 41.67 5.70 6.21
CA PRO A 44 41.81 6.67 7.30
C PRO A 44 40.96 6.32 8.52
N GLY A 45 39.95 5.45 8.39
CA GLY A 45 39.09 4.99 9.49
C GLY A 45 38.18 6.08 10.09
N THR A 46 37.30 5.67 11.00
CA THR A 46 36.52 6.55 11.87
C THR A 46 37.10 6.59 13.29
N PRO A 47 36.71 7.56 14.15
CA PRO A 47 37.21 7.66 15.53
C PRO A 47 36.95 6.41 16.39
N LEU A 48 35.98 5.59 16.00
CA LEU A 48 35.66 4.31 16.63
C LEU A 48 35.95 3.19 15.63
N ASN A 49 36.45 2.06 16.15
CA ASN A 49 36.78 0.87 15.38
C ASN A 49 35.51 0.22 14.81
N GLY A 50 35.55 -0.07 13.51
CA GLY A 50 34.49 -0.69 12.73
C GLY A 50 34.15 -2.09 13.18
N GLU A 51 35.15 -2.95 13.39
CA GLU A 51 34.98 -4.34 13.85
C GLU A 51 34.12 -4.45 15.12
N THR A 52 34.28 -3.53 16.07
CA THR A 52 33.54 -3.55 17.33
C THR A 52 32.19 -2.83 17.27
N PHE A 53 32.13 -1.66 16.62
CA PHE A 53 30.94 -0.81 16.66
C PHE A 53 29.92 -1.09 15.56
N ASN A 54 30.33 -1.68 14.42
CA ASN A 54 29.38 -2.05 13.36
C ASN A 54 28.37 -3.13 13.80
N PRO A 55 28.75 -4.19 14.54
CA PRO A 55 27.78 -5.13 15.08
C PRO A 55 26.72 -4.45 15.98
N MET A 56 27.13 -3.45 16.76
CA MET A 56 26.22 -2.67 17.61
C MET A 56 25.29 -1.77 16.80
N ASP A 57 25.82 -1.04 15.81
CA ASP A 57 25.05 -0.21 14.86
C ASP A 57 23.99 -1.04 14.12
N ILE A 58 24.35 -2.24 13.66
CA ILE A 58 23.42 -3.20 13.05
C ILE A 58 22.33 -3.63 14.04
N MET A 59 22.71 -3.93 15.29
CA MET A 59 21.75 -4.37 16.29
C MET A 59 20.75 -3.27 16.65
N ILE A 60 21.21 -2.02 16.76
CA ILE A 60 20.34 -0.87 17.00
C ILE A 60 19.35 -0.67 15.84
N ALA A 61 19.82 -0.79 14.60
CA ALA A 61 18.95 -0.74 13.42
C ALA A 61 17.87 -1.83 13.46
N LYS A 62 18.26 -3.07 13.76
CA LYS A 62 17.32 -4.20 13.89
C LYS A 62 16.33 -4.02 15.03
N LEU A 63 16.77 -3.47 16.17
CA LEU A 63 15.89 -3.16 17.29
C LEU A 63 14.86 -2.09 16.93
N ALA A 64 15.24 -1.07 16.17
CA ALA A 64 14.32 -0.06 15.67
C ALA A 64 13.26 -0.68 14.73
N GLU A 65 13.67 -1.55 13.79
CA GLU A 65 12.74 -2.28 12.93
C GLU A 65 11.79 -3.18 13.74
N HIS A 66 12.34 -3.93 14.69
CA HIS A 66 11.57 -4.84 15.54
C HIS A 66 10.60 -4.08 16.45
N TRP A 67 10.98 -2.92 16.98
CA TRP A 67 10.10 -2.04 17.74
C TRP A 67 8.89 -1.62 16.93
N ASN A 68 9.11 -1.17 15.69
CA ASN A 68 8.03 -0.77 14.79
C ASN A 68 7.05 -1.94 14.52
N LEU A 69 7.55 -3.17 14.38
CA LEU A 69 6.71 -4.38 14.24
C LEU A 69 5.91 -4.67 15.52
N HIS A 70 6.57 -4.67 16.68
CA HIS A 70 5.92 -4.89 17.97
C HIS A 70 4.82 -3.87 18.26
N GLU A 71 5.02 -2.62 17.85
CA GLU A 71 4.01 -1.57 18.01
C GLU A 71 2.75 -1.87 17.19
N SER A 72 2.91 -2.37 15.96
CA SER A 72 1.81 -2.90 15.14
C SER A 72 1.12 -4.09 15.81
N ASP A 73 1.88 -5.04 16.36
CA ASP A 73 1.32 -6.21 17.03
C ASP A 73 0.51 -5.83 18.28
N ILE A 74 1.01 -4.88 19.09
CA ILE A 74 0.30 -4.36 20.27
C ILE A 74 -1.04 -3.75 19.86
N VAL A 75 -1.07 -3.01 18.76
CA VAL A 75 -2.32 -2.43 18.23
C VAL A 75 -3.30 -3.54 17.86
N GLN A 76 -2.86 -4.59 17.15
CA GLN A 76 -3.72 -5.72 16.81
C GLN A 76 -4.26 -6.45 18.04
N ILE A 77 -3.42 -6.67 19.05
CA ILE A 77 -3.82 -7.31 20.31
C ILE A 77 -4.85 -6.46 21.04
N LYS A 78 -4.66 -5.13 21.10
CA LYS A 78 -5.66 -4.22 21.71
C LYS A 78 -7.00 -4.27 20.99
N ILE A 79 -6.99 -4.35 19.67
CA ILE A 79 -8.21 -4.54 18.87
C ILE A 79 -8.88 -5.87 19.25
N GLN A 80 -8.13 -6.96 19.31
CA GLN A 80 -8.67 -8.27 19.73
C GLN A 80 -9.26 -8.26 21.14
N GLN A 81 -8.60 -7.63 22.10
CA GLN A 81 -9.12 -7.49 23.47
C GLN A 81 -10.40 -6.65 23.52
N ALA A 82 -10.50 -5.62 22.70
CA ALA A 82 -11.74 -4.85 22.57
C ALA A 82 -12.88 -5.70 21.98
N LEU A 83 -12.59 -6.67 21.11
CA LEU A 83 -13.57 -7.61 20.55
C LEU A 83 -14.11 -8.60 21.60
N GLU A 84 -13.26 -9.10 22.51
CA GLU A 84 -13.68 -10.06 23.55
C GLU A 84 -14.66 -9.48 24.58
N GLY A 85 -14.70 -8.14 24.71
CA GLY A 85 -15.61 -7.44 25.61
C GLY A 85 -17.03 -7.23 25.08
N ASP A 86 -17.29 -7.51 23.80
CA ASP A 86 -18.61 -7.26 23.20
C ASP A 86 -19.57 -8.44 23.38
N THR A 87 -20.84 -8.12 23.57
CA THR A 87 -21.94 -9.07 23.72
C THR A 87 -22.06 -10.01 22.53
N LYS A 88 -22.26 -11.32 22.80
CA LYS A 88 -22.45 -12.35 21.78
C LYS A 88 -23.51 -11.93 20.74
N GLY A 89 -23.07 -11.64 19.52
CA GLY A 89 -23.95 -11.35 18.39
C GLY A 89 -23.71 -10.00 17.69
N ASN A 90 -22.88 -9.12 18.23
CA ASN A 90 -22.47 -7.88 17.56
C ASN A 90 -21.06 -8.05 16.96
N SER A 91 -20.98 -8.47 15.69
CA SER A 91 -19.72 -8.89 15.04
C SER A 91 -19.11 -7.85 14.09
N GLY A 92 -19.39 -6.57 14.28
CA GLY A 92 -18.91 -5.51 13.38
C GLY A 92 -18.27 -4.35 14.13
N ILE A 93 -17.00 -4.47 14.51
CA ILE A 93 -16.18 -3.30 14.89
C ILE A 93 -15.18 -3.04 13.77
N PHE A 94 -15.31 -1.87 13.13
CA PHE A 94 -14.31 -1.34 12.20
C PHE A 94 -13.20 -0.69 13.01
N ALA A 95 -12.08 -1.39 13.18
CA ALA A 95 -10.89 -0.81 13.80
C ALA A 95 -9.95 -0.29 12.71
N ASP A 96 -9.96 1.03 12.51
CA ASP A 96 -9.00 1.75 11.69
C ASP A 96 -8.02 2.47 12.62
N THR A 97 -6.72 2.26 12.42
CA THR A 97 -5.67 2.97 13.13
C THR A 97 -5.44 4.39 12.60
N PHE A 98 -6.15 4.78 11.54
CA PHE A 98 -5.97 6.04 10.81
C PHE A 98 -4.49 6.33 10.52
N SER A 99 -3.69 5.27 10.35
CA SER A 99 -2.23 5.34 10.23
C SER A 99 -1.76 5.65 8.81
N GLY A 100 -2.69 5.80 7.86
CA GLY A 100 -2.38 6.04 6.45
C GLY A 100 -1.95 4.79 5.68
N ASP A 101 -1.90 3.62 6.33
CA ASP A 101 -1.75 2.34 5.63
C ASP A 101 -3.02 2.06 4.83
N PRO A 102 -2.90 1.61 3.56
CA PRO A 102 -4.06 1.33 2.75
C PRO A 102 -4.90 0.25 3.43
N ILE A 103 -6.12 0.64 3.83
CA ILE A 103 -7.16 -0.31 4.22
C ILE A 103 -7.28 -1.38 3.12
N ARG A 104 -7.42 -2.65 3.51
CA ARG A 104 -7.61 -3.76 2.54
C ARG A 104 -8.94 -3.68 1.77
N ILE A 105 -9.71 -2.61 1.96
CA ILE A 105 -10.98 -2.33 1.30
C ILE A 105 -10.75 -1.13 0.38
N ASN A 106 -10.59 -1.40 -0.91
CA ASN A 106 -10.54 -0.37 -1.94
C ASN A 106 -11.89 -0.30 -2.65
N ARG A 107 -12.42 0.91 -2.86
CA ARG A 107 -13.58 1.10 -3.73
C ARG A 107 -13.16 0.81 -5.16
N GLU A 108 -13.72 -0.23 -5.75
CA GLU A 108 -13.57 -0.48 -7.18
C GLU A 108 -14.51 0.43 -7.97
N THR A 109 -13.95 1.31 -8.79
CA THR A 109 -14.70 2.27 -9.61
C THR A 109 -14.90 1.78 -11.05
N THR A 110 -14.58 0.52 -11.32
CA THR A 110 -14.75 -0.07 -12.65
C THR A 110 -16.22 -0.08 -13.04
N ALA A 111 -16.55 0.56 -14.15
CA ALA A 111 -17.88 0.63 -14.70
C ALA A 111 -17.84 0.65 -16.24
N ALA A 112 -18.90 0.15 -16.86
CA ALA A 112 -19.14 0.22 -18.29
C ALA A 112 -20.62 0.45 -18.58
N VAL A 113 -20.94 0.80 -19.81
CA VAL A 113 -22.26 1.19 -20.27
C VAL A 113 -22.73 0.25 -21.37
N LEU A 114 -23.98 -0.21 -21.27
CA LEU A 114 -24.62 -0.99 -22.32
C LEU A 114 -24.76 -0.19 -23.62
N THR A 115 -24.22 -0.72 -24.71
CA THR A 115 -24.30 -0.08 -26.04
C THR A 115 -25.64 -0.36 -26.75
N ALA A 116 -26.37 -1.37 -26.29
CA ALA A 116 -27.69 -1.79 -26.81
C ALA A 116 -28.59 -2.29 -25.67
N PRO A 117 -29.93 -2.18 -25.79
CA PRO A 117 -30.85 -2.69 -24.77
C PRO A 117 -30.72 -4.22 -24.64
N ARG A 118 -31.08 -4.74 -23.46
CA ARG A 118 -31.03 -6.18 -23.16
C ARG A 118 -32.34 -6.62 -22.53
N SER A 119 -32.82 -7.79 -22.95
CA SER A 119 -34.00 -8.40 -22.38
C SER A 119 -33.63 -9.39 -21.28
N ALA A 120 -34.56 -9.63 -20.35
CA ALA A 120 -34.48 -10.68 -19.37
C ALA A 120 -34.13 -12.03 -20.02
N GLY A 121 -33.31 -12.82 -19.33
CA GLY A 121 -32.79 -14.11 -19.78
C GLY A 121 -31.55 -14.02 -20.68
N THR A 122 -31.16 -12.82 -21.14
CA THR A 122 -29.92 -12.65 -21.92
C THR A 122 -28.69 -12.82 -21.03
N THR A 123 -27.64 -13.46 -21.56
CA THR A 123 -26.36 -13.68 -20.85
C THR A 123 -25.21 -12.85 -21.41
N VAL A 124 -25.33 -12.30 -22.62
CA VAL A 124 -24.27 -11.53 -23.27
C VAL A 124 -24.62 -10.05 -23.27
N LEU A 125 -23.76 -9.25 -22.65
CA LEU A 125 -23.89 -7.80 -22.58
C LEU A 125 -22.85 -7.15 -23.50
N ASN A 126 -23.32 -6.38 -24.48
CA ASN A 126 -22.44 -5.53 -25.28
C ASN A 126 -22.22 -4.21 -24.54
N VAL A 127 -20.96 -3.92 -24.20
CA VAL A 127 -20.55 -2.78 -23.39
C VAL A 127 -19.59 -1.89 -24.17
N ASP A 128 -19.43 -0.65 -23.73
CA ASP A 128 -18.50 0.32 -24.31
C ASP A 128 -17.04 0.09 -23.90
N ASN A 129 -16.82 -0.49 -22.72
CA ASN A 129 -15.51 -0.87 -22.19
C ASN A 129 -15.58 -2.17 -21.38
N THR A 130 -14.52 -2.96 -21.39
CA THR A 130 -14.35 -4.18 -20.58
C THR A 130 -13.14 -4.12 -19.63
N ASP A 131 -12.41 -2.99 -19.61
CA ASP A 131 -11.26 -2.76 -18.75
C ASP A 131 -11.62 -2.97 -17.27
N GLY A 132 -10.78 -3.75 -16.58
CA GLY A 132 -10.93 -3.98 -15.14
C GLY A 132 -12.00 -5.01 -14.75
N PHE A 133 -12.84 -5.46 -15.67
CA PHE A 133 -13.73 -6.60 -15.42
C PHE A 133 -12.94 -7.91 -15.49
N LYS A 134 -13.30 -8.85 -14.62
CA LYS A 134 -12.67 -10.17 -14.55
C LYS A 134 -13.76 -11.26 -14.45
N PRO A 135 -13.56 -12.42 -15.11
CA PRO A 135 -14.43 -13.57 -14.88
C PRO A 135 -14.52 -13.94 -13.40
N PHE A 136 -15.67 -14.50 -13.01
CA PHE A 136 -16.00 -14.91 -11.63
C PHE A 136 -16.01 -13.76 -10.62
N THR A 137 -16.46 -12.59 -11.06
CA THR A 137 -16.68 -11.45 -10.18
C THR A 137 -18.11 -10.94 -10.27
N GLU A 138 -18.63 -10.44 -9.16
CA GLU A 138 -19.99 -9.90 -9.06
C GLU A 138 -20.00 -8.43 -9.45
N VAL A 139 -21.01 -8.04 -10.23
CA VAL A 139 -21.25 -6.69 -10.73
C VAL A 139 -22.72 -6.36 -10.59
N THR A 140 -23.02 -5.12 -10.26
CA THR A 140 -24.38 -4.62 -10.28
C THR A 140 -24.66 -4.02 -11.66
N ILE A 141 -25.72 -4.48 -12.30
CA ILE A 141 -26.30 -3.80 -13.47
C ILE A 141 -27.50 -2.99 -13.00
N TYR A 142 -27.59 -1.74 -13.45
CA TYR A 142 -28.67 -0.86 -13.04
C TYR A 142 -29.07 0.14 -14.13
N ASP A 143 -30.36 0.47 -14.14
CA ASP A 143 -30.93 1.60 -14.85
C ASP A 143 -31.80 2.45 -13.90
N ALA A 144 -32.70 3.28 -14.44
CA ALA A 144 -33.56 4.15 -13.63
C ALA A 144 -34.66 3.40 -12.85
N THR A 145 -34.99 2.16 -13.22
CA THR A 145 -36.11 1.39 -12.67
C THR A 145 -35.65 0.10 -12.02
N ASN A 146 -34.70 -0.60 -12.65
CA ASN A 146 -34.25 -1.93 -12.28
C ASN A 146 -32.79 -1.90 -11.82
N HIS A 147 -32.47 -2.77 -10.88
CA HIS A 147 -31.11 -3.09 -10.50
C HIS A 147 -31.04 -4.56 -10.10
N GLU A 148 -29.94 -5.22 -10.43
CA GLU A 148 -29.67 -6.57 -9.95
C GLU A 148 -28.16 -6.84 -9.91
N ASP A 149 -27.77 -7.76 -9.03
CA ASP A 149 -26.39 -8.22 -8.94
C ASP A 149 -26.23 -9.50 -9.76
N VAL A 150 -25.23 -9.50 -10.65
CA VAL A 150 -24.95 -10.61 -11.56
C VAL A 150 -23.50 -11.04 -11.49
N LEU A 151 -23.28 -12.35 -11.63
CA LEU A 151 -21.94 -12.92 -11.72
C LEU A 151 -21.46 -12.89 -13.17
N ILE A 152 -20.26 -12.34 -13.39
CA ILE A 152 -19.54 -12.45 -14.67
C ILE A 152 -19.01 -13.86 -14.84
N THR A 153 -19.32 -14.49 -15.96
CA THR A 153 -18.81 -15.81 -16.36
C THR A 153 -17.63 -15.72 -17.32
N ASP A 154 -17.62 -14.70 -18.19
CA ASP A 154 -16.54 -14.47 -19.15
C ASP A 154 -16.46 -13.00 -19.59
N VAL A 155 -15.30 -12.56 -20.06
CA VAL A 155 -15.06 -11.20 -20.56
C VAL A 155 -14.25 -11.26 -21.85
N THR A 156 -14.76 -10.62 -22.90
CA THR A 156 -14.05 -10.43 -24.18
C THR A 156 -13.73 -8.96 -24.40
N GLU A 157 -13.13 -8.59 -25.54
CA GLU A 157 -12.78 -7.20 -25.83
C GLU A 157 -13.99 -6.23 -25.80
N SER A 158 -15.19 -6.71 -26.18
CA SER A 158 -16.38 -5.84 -26.33
C SER A 158 -17.64 -6.38 -25.65
N THR A 159 -17.54 -7.53 -24.97
CA THR A 159 -18.68 -8.14 -24.28
C THR A 159 -18.32 -8.65 -22.90
N VAL A 160 -19.29 -8.54 -22.00
CA VAL A 160 -19.27 -9.18 -20.68
C VAL A 160 -20.36 -10.24 -20.69
N THR A 161 -20.01 -11.49 -20.42
CA THR A 161 -20.96 -12.58 -20.27
C THR A 161 -21.29 -12.74 -18.79
N VAL A 162 -22.58 -12.78 -18.47
CA VAL A 162 -23.12 -12.84 -17.11
C VAL A 162 -24.13 -13.98 -16.97
N GLN A 163 -24.56 -14.24 -15.74
CA GLN A 163 -25.75 -15.06 -15.48
C GLN A 163 -26.99 -14.45 -16.14
N PRO A 164 -28.02 -15.27 -16.48
CA PRO A 164 -29.23 -14.77 -17.13
C PRO A 164 -29.89 -13.64 -16.33
N LEU A 165 -30.09 -12.50 -16.98
CA LEU A 165 -30.74 -11.33 -16.36
C LEU A 165 -32.18 -11.65 -15.94
N GLN A 166 -32.63 -11.09 -14.81
CA GLN A 166 -34.02 -11.18 -14.37
C GLN A 166 -34.89 -10.06 -14.98
N HIS A 167 -34.29 -8.91 -15.28
CA HIS A 167 -35.00 -7.74 -15.79
C HIS A 167 -34.55 -7.33 -17.20
N ASP A 168 -35.40 -6.53 -17.84
CA ASP A 168 -35.04 -5.80 -19.06
C ASP A 168 -34.27 -4.52 -18.69
N TYR A 169 -33.24 -4.20 -19.47
CA TYR A 169 -32.43 -3.00 -19.32
C TYR A 169 -32.40 -2.17 -20.60
N VAL A 170 -32.51 -0.86 -20.43
CA VAL A 170 -32.44 0.11 -21.53
C VAL A 170 -31.01 0.28 -22.05
N LYS A 171 -30.87 0.77 -23.30
CA LYS A 171 -29.58 1.24 -23.80
C LYS A 171 -29.04 2.31 -22.87
N GLY A 172 -27.77 2.19 -22.49
CA GLY A 172 -27.12 3.11 -21.57
C GLY A 172 -27.14 2.64 -20.12
N ALA A 173 -27.80 1.52 -19.77
CA ALA A 173 -27.70 0.96 -18.42
C ALA A 173 -26.23 0.71 -18.04
N VAL A 174 -25.91 0.90 -16.76
CA VAL A 174 -24.53 0.85 -16.28
C VAL A 174 -24.30 -0.48 -15.58
N ILE A 175 -23.16 -1.09 -15.88
CA ILE A 175 -22.62 -2.25 -15.18
C ILE A 175 -21.40 -1.79 -14.38
N ALA A 176 -21.41 -1.97 -13.06
CA ALA A 176 -20.35 -1.47 -12.19
C ALA A 176 -20.01 -2.44 -11.06
N ARG A 177 -18.75 -2.40 -10.61
CA ARG A 177 -18.29 -3.12 -9.41
C ARG A 177 -18.71 -2.43 -8.11
N SER A 178 -19.00 -1.12 -8.17
CA SER A 178 -19.62 -0.36 -7.11
C SER A 178 -20.46 0.75 -7.74
N ASN A 179 -21.71 0.89 -7.32
CA ASN A 179 -22.53 2.03 -7.73
C ASN A 179 -22.33 3.27 -6.83
N VAL A 180 -21.38 3.24 -5.88
CA VAL A 180 -21.21 4.30 -4.88
C VAL A 180 -20.46 5.49 -5.46
N THR A 181 -21.15 6.62 -5.56
CA THR A 181 -20.56 7.93 -5.87
C THR A 181 -20.20 8.66 -4.58
N ILE A 182 -19.09 9.39 -4.60
CA ILE A 182 -18.70 10.24 -3.46
C ILE A 182 -18.89 11.69 -3.92
N ALA A 183 -19.85 12.38 -3.31
CA ALA A 183 -20.13 13.79 -3.51
C ALA A 183 -20.16 14.49 -2.15
N ASP A 184 -19.50 15.65 -2.03
CA ASP A 184 -19.48 16.47 -0.81
C ASP A 184 -19.11 15.71 0.49
N GLY A 185 -18.23 14.72 0.37
CA GLY A 185 -17.79 13.89 1.51
C GLY A 185 -18.84 12.89 2.00
N ARG A 186 -19.90 12.64 1.23
CA ARG A 186 -20.92 11.61 1.49
C ARG A 186 -20.88 10.53 0.42
N MET A 187 -21.25 9.32 0.82
CA MET A 187 -21.47 8.20 -0.09
C MET A 187 -22.93 8.21 -0.54
N ASP A 188 -23.14 8.43 -1.84
CA ASP A 188 -24.45 8.44 -2.49
C ASP A 188 -24.52 7.34 -3.55
N ASN A 189 -25.73 6.97 -3.96
CA ASN A 189 -25.93 6.08 -5.11
C ASN A 189 -25.65 6.83 -6.41
N GLY A 190 -24.85 6.23 -7.28
CA GLY A 190 -24.49 6.79 -8.58
C GLY A 190 -25.69 6.89 -9.50
N ALA A 191 -25.92 8.11 -10.01
CA ALA A 191 -26.99 8.37 -10.96
C ALA A 191 -26.62 7.89 -12.37
N TRP A 192 -27.63 7.44 -13.11
CA TRP A 192 -27.53 7.24 -14.55
C TRP A 192 -27.64 8.60 -15.27
N GLY A 193 -26.72 8.91 -16.19
CA GLY A 193 -26.69 10.18 -16.92
C GLY A 193 -26.84 9.99 -18.43
N THR A 194 -27.76 10.74 -19.05
CA THR A 194 -27.82 10.92 -20.51
C THR A 194 -27.03 12.17 -20.90
N TYR A 195 -25.87 11.99 -21.52
CA TYR A 195 -25.14 13.10 -22.14
C TYR A 195 -25.72 13.35 -23.53
N SER A 196 -26.38 14.50 -23.72
CA SER A 196 -26.78 14.98 -25.03
C SER A 196 -25.71 15.93 -25.55
N VAL A 197 -24.95 15.51 -26.57
CA VAL A 197 -24.04 16.38 -27.30
C VAL A 197 -24.88 17.12 -28.34
N MET A 198 -25.02 18.43 -28.20
CA MET A 198 -25.56 19.29 -29.25
C MET A 198 -24.39 19.88 -30.01
N GLU A 199 -24.36 19.68 -31.33
CA GLU A 199 -23.45 20.43 -32.20
C GLU A 199 -23.88 21.90 -32.15
N VAL A 200 -22.97 22.77 -31.73
CA VAL A 200 -23.16 24.22 -31.86
C VAL A 200 -23.01 24.54 -33.35
N VAL A 201 -24.14 24.71 -34.03
CA VAL A 201 -24.19 25.25 -35.40
C VAL A 201 -23.99 26.76 -35.38
#